data_AF-A0A924DB49-F1
#
_entry.id   AF-A0A924DB49-F1
#
_cell.length_a   1.000
_cell.length_b   1.000
_cell.length_c   1.000
_cell.angle_alpha   90.00
_cell.angle_beta   90.00
_cell.angle_gamma   90.00
#
_symmetry.space_group_name_H-M   'P 1'
#
loop_
_entity.id
_entity.type
_entity.pdbx_description
1 polymer ?
#
loop_
_entity_poly.entity_id
_entity_poly.type
_entity_poly.pdbx_seq_one_letter_code
_entity_poly.pdbx_strand_id
1 'polypeptide(L)'
;MPQSRFSLITILMILSCLLSTNAFAKPEFAEVVMQAGLMKTGGKIASAGCNLCHLGAPPKLNPYGLQLKPLVDATPEKKLTEAILKQVAEKDADGDGATNAYEFEQDTLPGDATSKPKIIPVVVKSVVSVKTEQPSERNALVKLVLPRHAQHPVLVHFPLALFVIGFLFDLFGSKKRNPAMLEAGYLNLWIATLFSPFTVVTGLLAWHFNYGGISIAALTQNLNLLVHLLMGVSSSLLMFAALRTRGRLRGRETLPSAYLGLALFIFICVVVTGHLGGTLVYPE
;
A
#
# COMPACT_ATOMS: atom_id res chain seq x y z
N MET A 1 36.57 22.47 -21.76
CA MET A 1 36.49 21.29 -20.86
C MET A 1 35.04 21.10 -20.38
N PRO A 2 34.24 20.19 -20.97
CA PRO A 2 32.82 20.02 -20.63
C PRO A 2 32.48 18.73 -19.83
N GLN A 3 33.47 17.90 -19.49
CA GLN A 3 33.19 16.56 -18.93
C GLN A 3 32.74 16.55 -17.46
N SER A 4 33.01 17.58 -16.65
CA SER A 4 32.68 17.56 -15.21
C SER A 4 31.20 17.84 -14.89
N ARG A 5 30.45 18.48 -15.79
CA ARG A 5 29.03 18.83 -15.56
C ARG A 5 28.08 17.67 -15.82
N PHE A 6 28.44 16.75 -16.72
CA PHE A 6 27.68 15.53 -16.97
C PHE A 6 27.73 14.59 -15.76
N SER A 7 28.89 14.48 -15.12
CA SER A 7 29.10 13.61 -13.95
C SER A 7 28.24 14.00 -12.74
N LEU A 8 28.04 15.31 -12.50
CA LEU A 8 27.25 15.79 -11.36
C LEU A 8 25.75 15.54 -11.51
N ILE A 9 25.22 15.62 -12.74
CA ILE A 9 23.80 15.36 -13.04
C ILE A 9 23.50 13.87 -12.93
N THR A 10 24.41 13.02 -13.38
CA THR A 10 24.30 11.56 -13.22
C THR A 10 24.35 11.16 -11.74
N ILE A 11 25.23 11.78 -10.95
CA ILE A 11 25.30 11.56 -9.49
C ILE A 11 24.02 12.03 -8.79
N LEU A 12 23.45 13.17 -9.15
CA LEU A 12 22.18 13.67 -8.60
C LEU A 12 20.98 12.79 -8.99
N MET A 13 20.96 12.21 -10.20
CA MET A 13 19.93 11.25 -10.65
C MET A 13 20.04 9.91 -9.91
N ILE A 14 21.26 9.43 -9.65
CA ILE A 14 21.52 8.21 -8.86
C ILE A 14 21.15 8.46 -7.39
N LEU A 15 21.49 9.63 -6.83
CA LEU A 15 21.13 10.01 -5.46
C LEU A 15 19.60 10.16 -5.31
N SER A 16 18.90 10.70 -6.32
CA SER A 16 17.44 10.75 -6.37
C SER A 16 16.78 9.36 -6.41
N CYS A 17 17.39 8.38 -7.07
CA CYS A 17 16.92 6.99 -7.02
C CYS A 17 17.18 6.35 -5.64
N LEU A 18 18.26 6.72 -4.97
CA LEU A 18 18.64 6.18 -3.66
C LEU A 18 17.83 6.76 -2.48
N LEU A 19 17.23 7.95 -2.61
CA LEU A 19 16.36 8.53 -1.57
C LEU A 19 14.90 8.04 -1.63
N SER A 20 14.54 7.18 -2.59
CA SER A 20 13.16 6.70 -2.77
C SER A 20 12.83 5.41 -2.01
N THR A 21 13.77 4.84 -1.26
CA THR A 21 13.55 3.59 -0.53
C THR A 21 13.34 3.86 0.96
N ASN A 22 12.16 4.35 1.31
CA ASN A 22 11.55 4.03 2.60
C ASN A 22 10.11 3.61 2.35
N ALA A 23 9.93 2.62 1.47
CA ALA A 23 8.74 1.81 1.49
C ALA A 23 8.80 0.98 2.77
N PHE A 24 8.18 1.47 3.85
CA PHE A 24 7.72 0.60 4.92
C PHE A 24 6.59 -0.27 4.34
N ALA A 25 6.96 -1.26 3.53
CA ALA A 25 6.08 -2.37 3.23
C ALA A 25 5.80 -3.05 4.57
N LYS A 26 4.58 -2.93 5.09
CA LYS A 26 4.15 -3.79 6.20
C LYS A 26 4.35 -5.25 5.75
N PRO A 27 4.82 -6.15 6.64
CA PRO A 27 5.11 -7.51 6.24
C PRO A 27 3.81 -8.18 5.74
N GLU A 28 3.92 -8.89 4.60
CA GLU A 28 2.86 -9.70 3.95
C GLU A 28 2.09 -10.59 4.94
N PHE A 29 2.74 -10.93 6.05
CA PHE A 29 2.20 -11.52 7.28
C PHE A 29 0.85 -10.92 7.75
N ALA A 30 0.74 -9.60 7.86
CA ALA A 30 -0.47 -8.97 8.41
C ALA A 30 -1.68 -9.24 7.50
N GLU A 31 -1.45 -9.28 6.19
CA GLU A 31 -2.47 -9.60 5.19
C GLU A 31 -2.94 -11.06 5.29
N VAL A 32 -2.04 -12.01 5.53
CA VAL A 32 -2.38 -13.43 5.68
C VAL A 32 -3.25 -13.67 6.92
N VAL A 33 -2.92 -13.03 8.04
CA VAL A 33 -3.72 -13.15 9.28
C VAL A 33 -5.08 -12.47 9.11
N MET A 34 -5.16 -11.35 8.39
CA MET A 34 -6.43 -10.70 8.04
C MET A 34 -7.28 -11.57 7.11
N GLN A 35 -6.68 -12.17 6.08
CA GLN A 35 -7.37 -13.03 5.11
C GLN A 35 -7.87 -14.34 5.72
N ALA A 36 -7.20 -14.86 6.75
CA ALA A 36 -7.66 -16.03 7.49
C ALA A 36 -8.93 -15.78 8.32
N GLY A 37 -9.45 -14.53 8.36
CA GLY A 37 -10.65 -14.17 9.11
C GLY A 37 -10.43 -14.11 10.63
N LEU A 38 -9.17 -14.04 11.06
CA LEU A 38 -8.76 -14.15 12.45
C LEU A 38 -8.68 -12.79 13.18
N MET A 39 -9.03 -11.68 12.52
CA MET A 39 -8.99 -10.35 13.11
C MET A 39 -10.37 -9.68 13.13
N LYS A 40 -10.72 -9.12 14.30
CA LYS A 40 -11.82 -8.16 14.44
C LYS A 40 -11.28 -6.74 14.27
N THR A 41 -11.98 -5.89 13.53
CA THR A 41 -11.60 -4.48 13.35
C THR A 41 -11.53 -3.77 14.71
N GLY A 42 -10.38 -3.19 15.05
CA GLY A 42 -10.14 -2.54 16.36
C GLY A 42 -9.90 -3.50 17.54
N GLY A 43 -9.74 -4.80 17.27
CA GLY A 43 -9.43 -5.81 18.28
C GLY A 43 -7.98 -5.79 18.75
N LYS A 44 -7.69 -6.52 19.82
CA LYS A 44 -6.33 -6.67 20.38
C LYS A 44 -5.37 -7.31 19.39
N ILE A 45 -5.82 -8.27 18.59
CA ILE A 45 -4.99 -8.95 17.59
C ILE A 45 -4.61 -8.01 16.45
N ALA A 46 -5.56 -7.20 15.99
CA ALA A 46 -5.31 -6.18 14.98
C ALA A 46 -4.33 -5.10 15.51
N SER A 47 -4.46 -4.75 16.79
CA SER A 47 -3.61 -3.76 17.47
C SER A 47 -2.21 -4.27 17.82
N ALA A 48 -2.02 -5.60 17.90
CA ALA A 48 -0.74 -6.18 18.31
C ALA A 48 0.38 -5.98 17.27
N GLY A 49 0.05 -5.88 15.97
CA GLY A 49 1.01 -5.65 14.91
C GLY A 49 2.17 -6.67 14.92
N CYS A 50 3.41 -6.19 15.10
CA CYS A 50 4.59 -7.06 15.19
C CYS A 50 4.58 -7.94 16.44
N ASN A 51 3.96 -7.48 17.53
CA ASN A 51 3.93 -8.19 18.81
C ASN A 51 3.09 -9.47 18.77
N LEU A 52 2.32 -9.70 17.70
CA LEU A 52 1.59 -10.95 17.51
C LEU A 52 2.55 -12.15 17.39
N CYS A 53 3.74 -11.96 16.80
CA CYS A 53 4.75 -13.02 16.67
C CYS A 53 6.10 -12.67 17.30
N HIS A 54 6.34 -11.40 17.65
CA HIS A 54 7.59 -10.91 18.22
C HIS A 54 7.46 -10.42 19.65
N LEU A 55 8.56 -10.48 20.41
CA LEU A 55 8.68 -9.83 21.71
C LEU A 55 9.19 -8.39 21.50
N GLY A 56 8.29 -7.49 21.12
CA GLY A 56 8.63 -6.12 20.76
C GLY A 56 9.11 -5.99 19.31
N ALA A 57 10.14 -5.18 19.08
CA ALA A 57 10.72 -5.04 17.74
C ALA A 57 11.43 -6.35 17.30
N PRO A 58 11.29 -6.78 16.02
CA PRO A 58 12.01 -7.92 15.47
C PRO A 58 13.53 -7.84 15.74
N PRO A 59 14.25 -8.98 15.87
CA PRO A 59 13.88 -10.32 15.38
C PRO A 59 13.38 -11.30 16.46
N LYS A 60 13.37 -10.92 17.74
CA LYS A 60 13.08 -11.85 18.84
C LYS A 60 11.62 -12.32 18.75
N LEU A 61 11.40 -13.63 18.70
CA LEU A 61 10.07 -14.24 18.57
C LEU A 61 9.44 -14.47 19.94
N ASN A 62 8.12 -14.35 20.01
CA ASN A 62 7.31 -14.81 21.13
C ASN A 62 7.00 -16.32 20.96
N PRO A 63 6.38 -16.99 21.95
CA PRO A 63 6.06 -18.42 21.87
C PRO A 63 5.27 -18.81 20.61
N TYR A 64 4.29 -17.99 20.21
CA TYR A 64 3.52 -18.22 18.98
C TYR A 64 4.38 -18.11 17.71
N GLY A 65 5.23 -17.08 17.62
CA GLY A 65 6.19 -16.92 16.52
C GLY A 65 7.20 -18.07 16.42
N LEU A 66 7.59 -18.67 17.55
CA LEU A 66 8.45 -19.85 17.59
C LEU A 66 7.77 -21.11 17.03
N GLN A 67 6.44 -21.23 17.17
CA GLN A 67 5.69 -22.33 16.54
C GLN A 67 5.61 -22.17 15.02
N LEU A 68 5.51 -20.93 14.53
CA LEU A 68 5.41 -20.63 13.11
C LEU A 68 6.74 -20.75 12.38
N LYS A 69 7.85 -20.33 13.02
CA LYS A 69 9.18 -20.28 12.41
C LYS A 69 9.59 -21.57 11.67
N PRO A 70 9.55 -22.77 12.26
CA PRO A 70 10.00 -23.98 11.55
C PRO A 70 9.11 -24.31 10.35
N LEU A 71 7.82 -23.98 10.41
CA LEU A 71 6.87 -24.23 9.32
C LEU A 71 7.07 -23.24 8.16
N VAL A 72 7.38 -21.99 8.48
CA VAL A 72 7.72 -20.96 7.49
C VAL A 72 9.06 -21.28 6.83
N ASP A 73 10.07 -21.63 7.62
CA ASP A 73 11.42 -21.97 7.13
C ASP A 73 11.40 -23.23 6.24
N ALA A 74 10.44 -24.13 6.43
CA ALA A 74 10.25 -25.32 5.60
C ALA A 74 9.63 -25.02 4.22
N THR A 75 9.08 -23.82 4.00
CA THR A 75 8.55 -23.42 2.68
C THR A 75 9.65 -22.83 1.80
N PRO A 76 9.68 -23.14 0.48
CA PRO A 76 10.67 -22.58 -0.45
C PRO A 76 10.69 -21.05 -0.48
N GLU A 77 9.52 -20.44 -0.28
CA GLU A 77 9.33 -18.99 -0.33
C GLU A 77 9.61 -18.31 1.02
N LYS A 78 9.80 -19.07 2.11
CA LYS A 78 9.92 -18.57 3.49
C LYS A 78 8.78 -17.63 3.88
N LYS A 79 7.56 -17.97 3.44
CA LYS A 79 6.35 -17.16 3.65
C LYS A 79 5.38 -17.84 4.59
N LEU A 80 4.70 -17.03 5.40
CA LEU A 80 3.56 -17.49 6.17
C LEU A 80 2.36 -17.67 5.24
N THR A 81 1.64 -18.78 5.38
CA THR A 81 0.43 -19.08 4.61
C THR A 81 -0.72 -19.47 5.54
N GLU A 82 -1.96 -19.37 5.06
CA GLU A 82 -3.15 -19.82 5.80
C GLU A 82 -3.04 -21.30 6.22
N ALA A 83 -2.40 -22.13 5.39
CA ALA A 83 -2.18 -23.54 5.71
C ALA A 83 -1.25 -23.73 6.92
N ILE A 84 -0.23 -22.89 7.07
CA ILE A 84 0.66 -22.91 8.24
C ILE A 84 -0.09 -22.49 9.50
N LEU A 85 -0.95 -21.46 9.42
CA LEU A 85 -1.78 -21.02 10.54
C LEU A 85 -2.72 -22.14 11.01
N LYS A 86 -3.33 -22.88 10.08
CA LYS A 86 -4.19 -24.03 10.41
C LYS A 86 -3.42 -25.17 11.09
N GLN A 87 -2.13 -25.37 10.77
CA GLN A 87 -1.32 -26.41 11.41
C GLN A 87 -1.00 -26.13 12.88
N VAL A 88 -0.97 -24.87 13.28
CA VAL A 88 -0.74 -24.47 14.68
C VAL A 88 -2.02 -24.10 15.41
N ALA A 89 -3.17 -24.06 14.74
CA ALA A 89 -4.46 -23.64 15.29
C ALA A 89 -4.84 -24.36 16.60
N GLU A 90 -4.61 -25.66 16.68
CA GLU A 90 -4.94 -26.49 17.86
C GLU A 90 -3.86 -26.53 18.93
N LYS A 91 -2.71 -25.88 18.69
CA LYS A 91 -1.64 -25.81 19.68
C LYS A 91 -1.92 -24.70 20.68
N ASP A 92 -1.40 -24.87 21.87
CA ASP A 92 -1.30 -23.84 22.90
C ASP A 92 0.15 -23.34 22.88
N ALA A 93 0.34 -22.07 22.53
CA ALA A 93 1.67 -21.51 22.29
C ALA A 93 2.35 -20.98 23.55
N ASP A 94 1.61 -20.35 24.45
CA ASP A 94 2.15 -19.79 25.69
C ASP A 94 1.87 -20.66 26.93
N GLY A 95 1.12 -21.74 26.77
CA GLY A 95 0.85 -22.73 27.81
C GLY A 95 -0.24 -22.31 28.78
N ASP A 96 -1.10 -21.35 28.42
CA ASP A 96 -2.15 -20.83 29.30
C ASP A 96 -3.43 -21.69 29.34
N GLY A 97 -3.49 -22.75 28.52
CA GLY A 97 -4.60 -23.69 28.40
C GLY A 97 -5.58 -23.36 27.28
N ALA A 98 -5.42 -22.24 26.57
CA ALA A 98 -6.18 -21.92 25.36
C ALA A 98 -5.42 -22.35 24.09
N THR A 99 -6.15 -22.84 23.09
CA THR A 99 -5.54 -23.07 21.77
C THR A 99 -5.41 -21.76 21.01
N ASN A 100 -4.40 -21.64 20.16
CA ASN A 100 -4.17 -20.48 19.29
C ASN A 100 -5.45 -20.04 18.55
N ALA A 101 -6.20 -20.99 17.96
CA ALA A 101 -7.44 -20.68 17.24
C ALA A 101 -8.53 -20.09 18.14
N TYR A 102 -8.66 -20.61 19.36
CA TYR A 102 -9.61 -20.09 20.34
C TYR A 102 -9.22 -18.67 20.78
N GLU A 103 -7.93 -18.40 20.93
CA GLU A 103 -7.47 -17.06 21.24
C GLU A 103 -7.76 -16.07 20.10
N PHE A 104 -7.59 -16.48 18.85
CA PHE A 104 -8.04 -15.68 17.71
C PHE A 104 -9.55 -15.39 17.74
N GLU A 105 -10.36 -16.38 18.10
CA GLU A 105 -11.81 -16.21 18.24
C GLU A 105 -12.18 -15.23 19.37
N GLN A 106 -11.46 -15.30 20.49
CA GLN A 106 -11.66 -14.46 21.68
C GLN A 106 -10.94 -13.11 21.61
N ASP A 107 -10.22 -12.83 20.51
CA ASP A 107 -9.41 -11.62 20.33
C ASP A 107 -8.37 -11.45 21.45
N THR A 108 -7.66 -12.54 21.76
CA THR A 108 -6.55 -12.62 22.71
C THR A 108 -5.24 -13.03 22.00
N LEU A 109 -4.10 -12.98 22.69
CA LEU A 109 -2.79 -13.02 22.03
C LEU A 109 -2.09 -14.36 22.31
N PRO A 110 -1.92 -15.22 21.29
CA PRO A 110 -1.41 -16.58 21.51
C PRO A 110 0.05 -16.70 21.95
N GLY A 111 0.79 -15.60 21.91
CA GLY A 111 2.17 -15.57 22.40
C GLY A 111 2.31 -14.89 23.76
N ASP A 112 1.22 -14.62 24.47
CA ASP A 112 1.22 -13.81 25.68
C ASP A 112 0.22 -14.33 26.72
N ALA A 113 0.74 -15.11 27.67
CA ALA A 113 -0.03 -15.72 28.76
C ALA A 113 -0.73 -14.71 29.69
N THR A 114 -0.41 -13.42 29.59
CA THR A 114 -1.12 -12.36 30.32
C THR A 114 -2.39 -11.91 29.60
N SER A 115 -2.49 -12.17 28.30
CA SER A 115 -3.65 -11.87 27.46
C SER A 115 -4.43 -13.16 27.18
N LYS A 116 -5.14 -13.66 28.19
CA LYS A 116 -5.90 -14.92 28.13
C LYS A 116 -7.42 -14.77 27.97
N PRO A 117 -8.12 -15.74 27.36
CA PRO A 117 -9.58 -15.77 27.34
C PRO A 117 -10.22 -15.84 28.74
N LYS A 118 -11.42 -15.25 28.89
CA LYS A 118 -12.15 -15.26 30.18
C LYS A 118 -12.74 -16.63 30.55
N ILE A 119 -12.96 -17.50 29.56
CA ILE A 119 -13.46 -18.86 29.73
C ILE A 119 -12.47 -19.73 28.96
N ILE A 120 -11.80 -20.67 29.63
CA ILE A 120 -10.95 -21.65 28.94
C ILE A 120 -11.81 -22.90 28.76
N PRO A 121 -12.30 -23.21 27.55
CA PRO A 121 -13.01 -24.46 27.34
C PRO A 121 -12.03 -25.61 27.56
N VAL A 122 -12.27 -26.40 28.61
CA VAL A 122 -11.59 -27.69 28.82
C VAL A 122 -11.80 -28.51 27.54
N VAL A 123 -10.71 -28.83 26.86
CA VAL A 123 -10.68 -29.47 25.54
C VAL A 123 -11.57 -30.72 25.53
N VAL A 124 -12.76 -30.59 24.95
CA VAL A 124 -13.53 -31.72 24.42
C VAL A 124 -13.27 -31.71 22.93
N LYS A 125 -12.63 -32.78 22.43
CA LYS A 125 -12.50 -33.05 20.98
C LYS A 125 -13.90 -33.08 20.36
N SER A 126 -14.38 -31.96 19.85
CA SER A 126 -15.55 -31.92 18.97
C SER A 126 -15.07 -31.73 17.54
N VAL A 127 -15.15 -32.85 16.81
CA VAL A 127 -15.04 -32.92 15.36
C VAL A 127 -16.05 -31.95 14.75
N VAL A 128 -15.60 -30.79 14.28
CA VAL A 128 -16.37 -29.94 13.37
C VAL A 128 -15.80 -30.16 11.98
N SER A 129 -16.48 -31.01 11.22
CA SER A 129 -16.29 -31.17 9.79
C SER A 129 -16.63 -29.85 9.10
N VAL A 130 -15.62 -29.02 8.85
CA VAL A 130 -15.76 -27.86 7.96
C VAL A 130 -15.86 -28.38 6.53
N LYS A 131 -17.04 -28.22 5.95
CA LYS A 131 -17.32 -28.51 4.54
C LYS A 131 -16.34 -27.69 3.68
N THR A 132 -15.44 -28.38 2.98
CA THR A 132 -14.54 -27.78 2.00
C THR A 132 -15.39 -27.34 0.80
N GLU A 133 -15.81 -26.08 0.76
CA GLU A 133 -16.30 -25.50 -0.48
C GLU A 133 -15.12 -25.26 -1.41
N GLN A 134 -15.12 -25.95 -2.55
CA GLN A 134 -14.20 -25.64 -3.63
C GLN A 134 -14.42 -24.20 -4.08
N PRO A 135 -13.34 -23.42 -4.30
CA PRO A 135 -13.49 -22.06 -4.81
C PRO A 135 -14.14 -22.14 -6.20
N SER A 136 -15.30 -21.52 -6.37
CA SER A 136 -15.95 -21.38 -7.68
C SER A 136 -14.94 -20.85 -8.70
N GLU A 137 -14.94 -21.36 -9.94
CA GLU A 137 -13.97 -21.00 -10.99
C GLU A 137 -13.84 -19.48 -11.22
N ARG A 138 -14.91 -18.73 -10.92
CA ARG A 138 -14.92 -17.26 -10.89
C ARG A 138 -13.87 -16.69 -9.92
N ASN A 139 -13.70 -17.27 -8.73
CA ASN A 139 -12.74 -16.83 -7.72
C ASN A 139 -11.30 -17.17 -8.12
N ALA A 140 -11.08 -18.22 -8.91
CA ALA A 140 -9.76 -18.59 -9.43
C ALA A 140 -9.31 -17.66 -10.56
N LEU A 141 -10.20 -17.35 -11.52
CA LEU A 141 -9.93 -16.38 -12.58
C LEU A 141 -9.69 -14.97 -12.04
N VAL A 142 -10.47 -14.53 -11.05
CA VAL A 142 -10.25 -13.23 -10.39
C VAL A 142 -8.91 -13.18 -9.65
N LYS A 143 -8.50 -14.27 -8.98
CA LYS A 143 -7.18 -14.37 -8.34
C LYS A 143 -6.00 -14.39 -9.32
N LEU A 144 -6.21 -14.91 -10.53
CA LEU A 144 -5.17 -14.99 -11.57
C LEU A 144 -5.02 -13.68 -12.36
N VAL A 145 -6.13 -12.95 -12.57
CA VAL A 145 -6.15 -11.70 -13.36
C VAL A 145 -5.95 -10.44 -12.51
N LEU A 146 -6.35 -10.45 -11.22
CA LEU A 146 -5.99 -9.44 -10.23
C LEU A 146 -5.14 -10.08 -9.12
N PRO A 147 -3.80 -9.95 -9.17
CA PRO A 147 -2.98 -10.31 -8.03
C PRO A 147 -3.44 -9.47 -6.83
N ARG A 148 -3.76 -10.14 -5.72
CA ARG A 148 -4.31 -9.54 -4.48
C ARG A 148 -3.43 -8.48 -3.81
N HIS A 149 -2.19 -8.33 -4.27
CA HIS A 149 -1.30 -7.28 -3.81
C HIS A 149 -1.91 -5.92 -4.19
N ALA A 150 -1.79 -4.93 -3.30
CA ALA A 150 -2.36 -3.61 -3.49
C ALA A 150 -1.80 -2.91 -4.75
N GLN A 151 -2.34 -3.25 -5.94
CA GLN A 151 -1.88 -2.79 -7.24
C GLN A 151 -2.01 -1.28 -7.36
N HIS A 152 -3.05 -0.72 -6.73
CA HIS A 152 -3.27 0.72 -6.72
C HIS A 152 -2.12 1.48 -6.04
N PRO A 153 -1.71 1.17 -4.78
CA PRO A 153 -0.49 1.70 -4.20
C PRO A 153 0.76 1.55 -5.08
N VAL A 154 0.96 0.42 -5.77
CA VAL A 154 2.13 0.30 -6.67
C VAL A 154 2.02 1.26 -7.85
N LEU A 155 0.85 1.32 -8.49
CA LEU A 155 0.63 2.13 -9.70
C LEU A 155 0.56 3.64 -9.43
N VAL A 156 0.21 4.10 -8.22
CA VAL A 156 0.21 5.55 -7.91
C VAL A 156 1.61 6.15 -7.89
N HIS A 157 2.66 5.36 -7.60
CA HIS A 157 4.02 5.89 -7.48
C HIS A 157 4.57 6.40 -8.82
N PHE A 158 4.17 5.79 -9.94
CA PHE A 158 4.66 6.18 -11.26
C PHE A 158 4.25 7.62 -11.65
N PRO A 159 2.95 7.95 -11.81
CA PRO A 159 2.55 9.30 -12.18
C PRO A 159 2.91 10.32 -11.10
N LEU A 160 2.89 9.93 -9.81
CA LEU A 160 3.30 10.80 -8.71
C LEU A 160 4.77 11.23 -8.84
N ALA A 161 5.71 10.27 -8.89
CA ALA A 161 7.13 10.56 -8.94
C ALA A 161 7.50 11.33 -10.20
N LEU A 162 6.99 10.90 -11.36
CA LEU A 162 7.24 11.55 -12.64
C LEU A 162 6.70 12.98 -12.64
N PHE A 163 5.49 13.22 -12.11
CA PHE A 163 4.95 14.57 -12.04
C PHE A 163 5.80 15.48 -11.13
N VAL A 164 6.17 15.01 -9.93
CA VAL A 164 6.99 15.78 -8.98
C VAL A 164 8.34 16.13 -9.59
N ILE A 165 9.04 15.16 -10.17
CA ILE A 165 10.34 15.38 -10.83
C ILE A 165 10.18 16.32 -12.03
N GLY A 166 9.13 16.12 -12.83
CA GLY A 166 8.83 16.97 -13.98
C GLY A 166 8.57 18.43 -13.58
N PHE A 167 7.83 18.65 -12.50
CA PHE A 167 7.59 19.98 -11.94
C PHE A 167 8.89 20.64 -11.46
N LEU A 168 9.77 19.90 -10.77
CA LEU A 168 11.08 20.42 -10.34
C LEU A 168 11.95 20.79 -11.55
N PHE A 169 11.95 19.97 -12.60
CA PHE A 169 12.65 20.29 -13.84
C PHE A 169 12.08 21.52 -14.55
N ASP A 170 10.77 21.69 -14.58
CA ASP A 170 10.14 22.90 -15.12
C ASP A 170 10.50 24.16 -14.30
N LEU A 171 10.52 24.06 -12.96
CA LEU A 171 10.88 25.16 -12.07
C LEU A 171 12.35 25.57 -12.22
N PHE A 172 13.27 24.61 -12.11
CA PHE A 172 14.70 24.88 -12.22
C PHE A 172 15.13 25.15 -13.65
N GLY A 173 14.51 24.50 -14.64
CA GLY A 173 14.74 24.71 -16.06
C GLY A 173 14.35 26.12 -16.48
N SER A 174 13.20 26.61 -16.02
CA SER A 174 12.76 27.99 -16.29
C SER A 174 13.67 29.01 -15.61
N LYS A 175 14.08 28.76 -14.35
CA LYS A 175 15.01 29.66 -13.62
C LYS A 175 16.41 29.70 -14.25
N LYS A 176 16.92 28.56 -14.70
CA LYS A 176 18.26 28.43 -15.31
C LYS A 176 18.26 28.68 -16.83
N ARG A 177 17.09 28.88 -17.44
CA ARG A 177 16.89 28.96 -18.90
C ARG A 177 17.55 27.77 -19.63
N ASN A 178 17.40 26.57 -19.06
CA ASN A 178 18.01 25.36 -19.59
C ASN A 178 16.99 24.55 -20.40
N PRO A 179 17.10 24.50 -21.74
CA PRO A 179 16.13 23.81 -22.59
C PRO A 179 16.10 22.29 -22.35
N ALA A 180 17.24 21.68 -21.97
CA ALA A 180 17.28 20.25 -21.69
C ALA A 180 16.49 19.88 -20.42
N MET A 181 16.54 20.74 -19.39
CA MET A 181 15.73 20.53 -18.18
C MET A 181 14.25 20.75 -18.47
N LEU A 182 13.90 21.77 -19.25
CA LEU A 182 12.51 22.01 -19.65
C LEU A 182 11.95 20.87 -20.51
N GLU A 183 12.75 20.27 -21.38
CA GLU A 183 12.32 19.11 -22.16
C GLU A 183 12.15 17.87 -21.27
N ALA A 184 13.07 17.65 -20.32
CA ALA A 184 12.92 16.59 -19.32
C ALA A 184 11.65 16.78 -18.47
N GLY A 185 11.32 18.01 -18.08
CA GLY A 185 10.08 18.35 -17.39
C GLY A 185 8.84 17.98 -18.19
N TYR A 186 8.83 18.34 -19.48
CA TYR A 186 7.74 18.01 -20.41
C TYR A 186 7.57 16.50 -20.61
N LEU A 187 8.65 15.75 -20.83
CA LEU A 187 8.60 14.29 -21.02
C LEU A 187 8.09 13.59 -19.77
N ASN A 188 8.54 14.01 -18.58
CA ASN A 188 8.04 13.49 -17.31
C ASN A 188 6.53 13.73 -17.15
N LEU A 189 6.04 14.94 -17.43
CA LEU A 189 4.60 15.24 -17.39
C LEU A 189 3.81 14.40 -18.39
N TRP A 190 4.36 14.15 -19.58
CA TRP A 190 3.72 13.35 -20.61
C TRP A 190 3.56 11.89 -20.15
N ILE A 191 4.62 11.27 -19.65
CA ILE A 191 4.59 9.90 -19.12
C ILE A 191 3.70 9.82 -17.87
N ALA A 192 3.77 10.81 -16.97
CA ALA A 192 2.90 10.87 -15.79
C ALA A 192 1.41 10.90 -16.19
N THR A 193 1.06 11.69 -17.21
CA THR A 193 -0.31 11.77 -17.74
C THR A 193 -0.72 10.49 -18.47
N LEU A 194 0.22 9.75 -19.08
CA LEU A 194 -0.04 8.46 -19.70
C LEU A 194 -0.39 7.38 -18.66
N PHE A 195 0.28 7.38 -17.50
CA PHE A 195 0.03 6.41 -16.44
C PHE A 195 -1.17 6.74 -15.55
N SER A 196 -1.57 8.02 -15.46
CA SER A 196 -2.68 8.43 -14.57
C SER A 196 -4.01 7.72 -14.81
N PRO A 197 -4.46 7.39 -16.04
CA PRO A 197 -5.70 6.65 -16.26
C PRO A 197 -5.65 5.24 -15.66
N PHE A 198 -4.49 4.56 -15.73
CA PHE A 198 -4.31 3.24 -15.13
C PHE A 198 -4.40 3.32 -13.60
N THR A 199 -3.81 4.36 -13.01
CA THR A 199 -3.91 4.63 -11.58
C THR A 199 -5.36 4.90 -11.14
N VAL A 200 -6.12 5.69 -11.91
CA VAL A 200 -7.54 5.96 -11.63
C VAL A 200 -8.36 4.68 -11.73
N VAL A 201 -8.18 3.89 -12.80
CA VAL A 201 -8.91 2.62 -13.00
C VAL A 201 -8.64 1.67 -11.84
N THR A 202 -7.38 1.48 -11.47
CA THR A 202 -7.04 0.59 -10.34
C THR A 202 -7.54 1.12 -8.99
N GLY A 203 -7.64 2.43 -8.80
CA GLY A 203 -8.26 3.03 -7.62
C GLY A 203 -9.77 2.81 -7.56
N LEU A 204 -10.47 2.93 -8.68
CA LEU A 204 -11.91 2.64 -8.78
C LEU A 204 -12.20 1.15 -8.55
N LEU A 205 -11.36 0.26 -9.07
CA LEU A 205 -11.47 -1.17 -8.79
C LEU A 205 -11.21 -1.47 -7.31
N ALA A 206 -10.20 -0.84 -6.70
CA ALA A 206 -9.93 -0.99 -5.28
C ALA A 206 -11.12 -0.50 -4.42
N TRP A 207 -11.76 0.62 -4.79
CA TRP A 207 -12.99 1.07 -4.16
C TRP A 207 -14.12 0.04 -4.28
N HIS A 208 -14.34 -0.49 -5.50
CA HIS A 208 -15.40 -1.46 -5.74
C HIS A 208 -15.22 -2.77 -4.95
N PHE A 209 -14.00 -3.32 -4.93
CA PHE A 209 -13.74 -4.62 -4.29
C PHE A 209 -13.52 -4.54 -2.77
N ASN A 210 -12.83 -3.52 -2.26
CA ASN A 210 -12.51 -3.44 -0.83
C ASN A 210 -13.64 -2.81 -0.01
N TYR A 211 -14.42 -1.91 -0.62
CA TYR A 211 -15.52 -1.22 0.04
C TYR A 211 -16.88 -1.63 -0.54
N GLY A 212 -16.97 -2.77 -1.24
CA GLY A 212 -18.22 -3.32 -1.77
C GLY A 212 -18.99 -2.41 -2.75
N GLY A 213 -18.34 -1.39 -3.31
CA GLY A 213 -18.99 -0.39 -4.16
C GLY A 213 -20.12 0.35 -3.45
N ILE A 214 -19.94 0.71 -2.17
CA ILE A 214 -20.88 1.50 -1.38
C ILE A 214 -21.47 2.63 -2.24
N SER A 215 -22.80 2.80 -2.19
CA SER A 215 -23.52 3.81 -2.97
C SER A 215 -22.98 5.21 -2.71
N ILE A 216 -23.12 6.13 -3.67
CA ILE A 216 -22.67 7.54 -3.53
C ILE A 216 -23.21 8.17 -2.22
N ALA A 217 -24.41 7.79 -1.80
CA ALA A 217 -25.05 8.27 -0.56
C ALA A 217 -24.40 7.76 0.73
N ALA A 218 -23.71 6.62 0.69
CA ALA A 218 -22.96 6.09 1.83
C ALA A 218 -21.44 6.36 1.70
N LEU A 219 -20.96 6.74 0.51
CA LEU A 219 -19.62 7.30 0.31
C LEU A 219 -19.44 8.61 1.09
N THR A 220 -20.50 9.42 1.22
CA THR A 220 -20.47 10.66 2.02
C THR A 220 -20.26 10.44 3.52
N GLN A 221 -20.52 9.24 4.03
CA GLN A 221 -20.24 8.87 5.42
C GLN A 221 -18.74 8.60 5.67
N ASN A 222 -17.99 8.30 4.60
CA ASN A 222 -16.54 8.06 4.66
C ASN A 222 -15.80 9.23 3.97
N LEU A 223 -15.69 10.35 4.69
CA LEU A 223 -15.14 11.60 4.14
C LEU A 223 -13.73 11.41 3.55
N ASN A 224 -12.86 10.64 4.21
CA ASN A 224 -11.50 10.38 3.71
C ASN A 224 -11.51 9.67 2.34
N LEU A 225 -12.37 8.66 2.17
CA LEU A 225 -12.49 7.90 0.92
C LEU A 225 -13.06 8.78 -0.20
N LEU A 226 -14.10 9.57 0.12
CA LEU A 226 -14.70 10.51 -0.83
C LEU A 226 -13.68 11.55 -1.31
N VAL A 227 -13.00 12.22 -0.37
CA VAL A 227 -12.02 13.27 -0.71
C VAL A 227 -10.84 12.68 -1.48
N HIS A 228 -10.35 11.49 -1.10
CA HIS A 228 -9.30 10.80 -1.85
C HIS A 228 -9.71 10.51 -3.30
N LEU A 229 -10.92 9.99 -3.52
CA LEU A 229 -11.41 9.68 -4.87
C LEU A 229 -11.57 10.95 -5.72
N LEU A 230 -12.20 11.99 -5.17
CA LEU A 230 -12.41 13.27 -5.85
C LEU A 230 -11.07 13.95 -6.18
N MET A 231 -10.13 13.98 -5.23
CA MET A 231 -8.81 14.57 -5.46
C MET A 231 -7.97 13.77 -6.46
N GLY A 232 -8.06 12.44 -6.45
CA GLY A 232 -7.36 11.58 -7.42
C GLY A 232 -7.84 11.79 -8.86
N VAL A 233 -9.16 11.83 -9.08
CA VAL A 233 -9.74 12.08 -10.40
C VAL A 233 -9.47 13.51 -10.86
N SER A 234 -9.71 14.51 -10.00
CA SER A 234 -9.47 15.91 -10.35
C SER A 234 -8.00 16.22 -10.64
N SER A 235 -7.06 15.67 -9.85
CA SER A 235 -5.61 15.83 -10.11
C SER A 235 -5.22 15.22 -11.46
N SER A 236 -5.79 14.08 -11.84
CA SER A 236 -5.54 13.44 -13.15
C SER A 236 -6.03 14.31 -14.31
N LEU A 237 -7.20 14.95 -14.17
CA LEU A 237 -7.73 15.90 -15.15
C LEU A 237 -6.87 17.17 -15.23
N LEU A 238 -6.41 17.68 -14.09
CA LEU A 238 -5.52 18.85 -14.04
C LEU A 238 -4.15 18.54 -14.66
N MET A 239 -3.60 17.34 -14.45
CA MET A 239 -2.37 16.90 -15.14
C MET A 239 -2.56 16.87 -16.66
N PHE A 240 -3.70 16.39 -17.16
CA PHE A 240 -4.01 16.44 -18.59
C PHE A 240 -4.11 17.88 -19.11
N ALA A 241 -4.74 18.78 -18.36
CA ALA A 241 -4.78 20.21 -18.69
C ALA A 241 -3.38 20.86 -18.66
N ALA A 242 -2.55 20.51 -17.68
CA ALA A 242 -1.15 20.93 -17.58
C ALA A 242 -0.35 20.42 -18.79
N LEU A 243 -0.56 19.18 -19.23
CA LEU A 243 0.10 18.65 -20.43
C LEU A 243 -0.28 19.43 -21.69
N ARG A 244 -1.57 19.72 -21.86
CA ARG A 244 -2.08 20.50 -23.01
C ARG A 244 -1.51 21.92 -23.02
N THR A 245 -1.50 22.59 -21.86
CA THR A 245 -0.92 23.95 -21.74
C THR A 245 0.59 23.91 -21.96
N ARG A 246 1.30 22.94 -21.38
CA ARG A 246 2.73 22.77 -21.53
C ARG A 246 3.16 22.49 -22.97
N GLY A 247 2.37 21.71 -23.71
CA GLY A 247 2.59 21.46 -25.14
C GLY A 247 2.59 22.73 -25.99
N ARG A 248 1.74 23.72 -25.66
CA ARG A 248 1.73 25.05 -26.32
C ARG A 248 2.92 25.93 -25.94
N LEU A 249 3.59 25.62 -24.83
CA LEU A 249 4.74 26.36 -24.31
C LEU A 249 6.07 25.69 -24.67
N ARG A 250 6.04 24.60 -25.46
CA ARG A 250 7.24 23.88 -25.88
C ARG A 250 8.13 24.79 -26.74
N GLY A 251 9.44 24.71 -26.54
CA GLY A 251 10.41 25.57 -27.21
C GLY A 251 10.65 26.94 -26.54
N ARG A 252 9.86 27.33 -25.52
CA ARG A 252 10.17 28.52 -24.72
C ARG A 252 11.32 28.25 -23.76
N GLU A 253 12.18 29.26 -23.56
CA GLU A 253 13.28 29.21 -22.58
C GLU A 253 12.81 29.46 -21.13
N THR A 254 11.62 30.05 -20.96
CA THR A 254 11.00 30.31 -19.67
C THR A 254 9.52 29.95 -19.70
N LEU A 255 9.02 29.45 -18.57
CA LEU A 255 7.61 29.09 -18.40
C LEU A 255 6.85 30.22 -17.72
N PRO A 256 5.62 30.55 -18.16
CA PRO A 256 4.80 31.56 -17.51
C PRO A 256 4.50 31.21 -16.04
N SER A 257 4.48 32.21 -15.17
CA SER A 257 4.14 32.02 -13.75
C SER A 257 2.77 31.37 -13.53
N ALA A 258 1.80 31.62 -14.42
CA ALA A 258 0.49 30.97 -14.38
C ALA A 258 0.58 29.45 -14.54
N TYR A 259 1.44 28.94 -15.45
CA TYR A 259 1.66 27.51 -15.61
C TYR A 259 2.37 26.92 -14.38
N LEU A 260 3.41 27.61 -13.86
CA LEU A 260 4.12 27.16 -12.67
C LEU A 260 3.21 27.15 -11.43
N GLY A 261 2.29 28.11 -11.31
CA GLY A 261 1.26 28.14 -10.28
C GLY A 261 0.28 26.98 -10.40
N LEU A 262 -0.17 26.64 -11.61
CA LEU A 262 -1.00 25.45 -11.86
C LEU A 262 -0.26 24.16 -11.48
N ALA A 263 1.00 24.02 -11.89
CA ALA A 263 1.80 22.84 -11.58
C ALA A 263 2.05 22.70 -10.06
N LEU A 264 2.29 23.81 -9.36
CA LEU A 264 2.40 23.84 -7.91
C LEU A 264 1.08 23.45 -7.23
N PHE A 265 -0.06 23.93 -7.73
CA PHE A 265 -1.36 23.55 -7.20
C PHE A 265 -1.61 22.05 -7.34
N ILE A 266 -1.33 21.47 -8.51
CA ILE A 266 -1.42 20.03 -8.74
C ILE A 266 -0.50 19.26 -7.79
N PHE A 267 0.74 19.73 -7.59
CA PHE A 267 1.69 19.13 -6.65
C PHE A 267 1.08 19.03 -5.23
N ILE A 268 0.48 20.12 -4.74
CA ILE A 268 -0.18 20.14 -3.43
C ILE A 268 -1.34 19.15 -3.39
N CYS A 269 -2.22 19.15 -4.40
CA CYS A 269 -3.35 18.22 -4.47
C CYS A 269 -2.87 16.76 -4.43
N VAL A 270 -1.83 16.43 -5.19
CA VAL A 270 -1.31 15.07 -5.29
C VAL A 270 -0.65 14.61 -3.98
N VAL A 271 0.07 15.48 -3.28
CA VAL A 271 0.62 15.18 -1.94
C VAL A 271 -0.49 14.90 -0.93
N VAL A 272 -1.53 15.73 -0.90
CA VAL A 272 -2.70 15.52 -0.02
C VAL A 272 -3.42 14.23 -0.38
N THR A 273 -3.60 13.93 -1.68
CA THR A 273 -4.21 12.69 -2.15
C THR A 273 -3.42 11.47 -1.69
N GLY A 274 -2.08 11.53 -1.76
CA GLY A 274 -1.19 10.47 -1.28
C GLY A 274 -1.30 10.26 0.22
N HIS A 275 -1.37 11.33 1.01
CA HIS A 275 -1.59 11.24 2.47
C HIS A 275 -2.93 10.57 2.80
N LEU A 276 -4.02 11.00 2.16
CA LEU A 276 -5.34 10.37 2.33
C LEU A 276 -5.36 8.90 1.87
N GLY A 277 -4.63 8.57 0.80
CA GLY A 277 -4.47 7.19 0.36
C GLY A 277 -3.76 6.34 1.41
N GLY A 278 -2.72 6.89 2.05
CA GLY A 278 -2.01 6.24 3.14
C GLY A 278 -2.91 5.93 4.34
N THR A 279 -3.76 6.88 4.76
CA THR A 279 -4.68 6.67 5.90
C THR A 279 -5.80 5.68 5.59
N LEU A 280 -6.19 5.51 4.32
CA LEU A 280 -7.15 4.49 3.91
C LEU A 280 -6.57 3.07 3.97
N VAL A 281 -5.27 2.92 3.66
CA VAL A 281 -4.58 1.62 3.72
C VAL A 281 -4.11 1.31 5.14
N TYR A 282 -3.72 2.33 5.90
CA TYR A 282 -3.19 2.21 7.25
C TYR A 282 -3.99 3.13 8.19
N PRO A 283 -5.21 2.72 8.59
CA PRO A 283 -5.93 3.43 9.64
C PRO A 283 -5.12 3.32 10.95
N GLU A 284 -4.94 4.46 11.62
CA GLU A 284 -4.43 4.54 13.01
C GLU A 284 -5.49 4.07 14.01
#